data_AF-A0A1F3K8S4-F1
#
_entry.id   AF-A0A1F3K8S4-F1
#
_cell.length_a   1.000
_cell.length_b   1.000
_cell.length_c   1.000
_cell.angle_alpha   90.00
_cell.angle_beta   90.00
_cell.angle_gamma   90.00
#
_symmetry.space_group_name_H-M   'P 1'
#
loop_
_entity.id
_entity.type
_entity.pdbx_description
1 polymer ?
#
loop_
_entity_poly.entity_id
_entity_poly.type
_entity_poly.pdbx_seq_one_letter_code
_entity_poly.pdbx_strand_id
1 'polypeptide(L)'
;MISAIKKIYKNLLVLKKLKHINSWYWAKMIHERDIPIDKFEYNKANDSIIIKEFNYELKKDDNLAILYAYNIALNLNKRLGFKFYKENKEAVFDYNGTKAVIKTLSDFYIVQEIFFHNVYRFYTNNSIVLWNIGTNIALADLYFATQNDIIKIYGYEPFKNNYEEALHNISLNPPLKDKIEIFQSGISNKDESVELEYSPEYKGNSGKIGLKEGMKSLANIETIQLKDASSVFNDILSKHHDAEIIVKIDCEGAEYDIIERLAESNLLQHVNAFLIEWHQKGTEQLIQYLNKNGFISFTYGEDNHYVGMIYSVRTGK
;
A
#
# COMPACT_ATOMS: atom_id res chain seq x y z
N MET A 1 18.01 -36.71 2.63
CA MET A 1 17.09 -37.64 1.92
C MET A 1 15.71 -37.04 1.67
N ILE A 2 14.99 -36.56 2.70
CA ILE A 2 13.64 -35.95 2.55
C ILE A 2 13.62 -34.72 1.61
N SER A 3 14.61 -33.82 1.72
CA SER A 3 14.73 -32.64 0.84
C SER A 3 14.91 -33.01 -0.65
N ALA A 4 15.68 -34.07 -0.93
CA ALA A 4 15.89 -34.55 -2.29
C ALA A 4 14.61 -35.18 -2.88
N ILE A 5 13.86 -35.95 -2.08
CA ILE A 5 12.58 -36.53 -2.48
C ILE A 5 11.53 -35.45 -2.77
N LYS A 6 11.45 -34.40 -1.91
CA LYS A 6 10.58 -33.24 -2.14
C LYS A 6 10.92 -32.52 -3.44
N LYS A 7 12.22 -32.33 -3.74
CA LYS A 7 12.69 -31.70 -4.98
C LYS A 7 12.33 -32.52 -6.22
N ILE A 8 12.50 -33.84 -6.16
CA ILE A 8 12.12 -34.76 -7.25
C ILE A 8 10.61 -34.71 -7.49
N TYR A 9 9.81 -34.78 -6.43
CA TYR A 9 8.35 -34.70 -6.53
C TYR A 9 7.87 -33.38 -7.15
N LYS A 10 8.45 -32.24 -6.73
CA LYS A 10 8.16 -30.92 -7.32
C LYS A 10 8.50 -30.88 -8.82
N ASN A 11 9.65 -31.43 -9.21
CA ASN A 11 10.05 -31.50 -10.63
C ASN A 11 9.10 -32.40 -11.45
N LEU A 12 8.59 -33.51 -10.89
CA LEU A 12 7.59 -34.37 -11.55
C LEU A 12 6.27 -33.64 -11.81
N LEU A 13 5.86 -32.74 -10.91
CA LEU A 13 4.66 -31.93 -11.12
C LEU A 13 4.86 -30.87 -12.21
N VAL A 14 6.04 -30.25 -12.30
CA VAL A 14 6.40 -29.36 -13.42
C VAL A 14 6.39 -30.12 -14.76
N LEU A 15 6.91 -31.36 -14.79
CA LEU A 15 6.88 -32.20 -16.01
C LEU A 15 5.45 -32.45 -16.52
N LYS A 16 4.44 -32.52 -15.65
CA LYS A 16 3.03 -32.62 -16.08
C LYS A 16 2.58 -31.36 -16.84
N LYS A 17 3.03 -30.18 -16.43
CA LYS A 17 2.71 -28.90 -17.10
C LYS A 17 3.42 -28.74 -18.44
N LEU A 18 4.59 -29.38 -18.64
CA LEU A 18 5.30 -29.34 -19.93
C LEU A 18 4.50 -29.91 -21.11
N LYS A 19 3.51 -30.78 -20.85
CA LYS A 19 2.59 -31.25 -21.90
C LYS A 19 1.81 -30.11 -22.56
N HIS A 20 1.65 -28.99 -21.85
CA HIS A 20 0.91 -27.81 -22.28
C HIS A 20 1.82 -26.61 -22.55
N ILE A 21 3.02 -26.58 -21.94
CA ILE A 21 3.96 -25.47 -21.99
C ILE A 21 5.32 -25.99 -22.47
N ASN A 22 5.71 -25.69 -23.71
CA ASN A 22 7.03 -26.08 -24.23
C ASN A 22 8.13 -25.09 -23.77
N SER A 23 8.19 -24.83 -22.47
CA SER A 23 9.16 -23.93 -21.83
C SER A 23 9.25 -24.30 -20.35
N TRP A 24 10.42 -24.78 -19.91
CA TRP A 24 10.63 -25.19 -18.52
C TRP A 24 10.41 -24.02 -17.55
N TYR A 25 10.85 -22.82 -17.95
CA TYR A 25 10.66 -21.60 -17.19
C TYR A 25 9.17 -21.37 -16.89
N TRP A 26 8.33 -21.30 -17.92
CA TRP A 26 6.90 -21.04 -17.75
C TRP A 26 6.17 -22.19 -17.07
N ALA A 27 6.54 -23.45 -17.35
CA ALA A 27 5.95 -24.61 -16.68
C ALA A 27 6.20 -24.57 -15.17
N LYS A 28 7.42 -24.19 -14.76
CA LYS A 28 7.75 -23.98 -13.34
C LYS A 28 6.97 -22.82 -12.76
N MET A 29 6.93 -21.66 -13.45
CA MET A 29 6.22 -20.48 -12.97
C MET A 29 4.73 -20.75 -12.72
N ILE A 30 4.05 -21.34 -13.69
CA ILE A 30 2.63 -21.70 -13.60
C ILE A 30 2.36 -22.73 -12.51
N HIS A 31 3.23 -23.75 -12.38
CA HIS A 31 3.07 -24.77 -11.36
C HIS A 31 3.19 -24.20 -9.94
N GLU A 32 4.20 -23.37 -9.69
CA GLU A 32 4.48 -22.83 -8.35
C GLU A 32 3.40 -21.86 -7.83
N ARG A 33 2.49 -21.42 -8.70
CA ARG A 33 1.41 -20.48 -8.39
C ARG A 33 0.02 -21.15 -8.48
N ASP A 34 0.02 -22.48 -8.64
CA ASP A 34 -1.18 -23.31 -8.73
C ASP A 34 -2.20 -22.83 -9.79
N ILE A 35 -1.71 -22.25 -10.89
CA ILE A 35 -2.58 -21.74 -11.96
C ILE A 35 -3.15 -22.94 -12.74
N PRO A 36 -4.49 -23.10 -12.82
CA PRO A 36 -5.09 -24.25 -13.49
C PRO A 36 -4.85 -24.24 -15.01
N ILE A 37 -4.82 -25.43 -15.63
CA ILE A 37 -4.43 -25.60 -17.04
C ILE A 37 -5.39 -24.90 -18.01
N ASP A 38 -6.67 -24.82 -17.65
CA ASP A 38 -7.69 -24.15 -18.45
C ASP A 38 -7.58 -22.61 -18.41
N LYS A 39 -6.80 -22.05 -17.47
CA LYS A 39 -6.72 -20.60 -17.19
C LYS A 39 -5.58 -19.86 -17.89
N PHE A 40 -4.70 -20.58 -18.57
CA PHE A 40 -3.65 -19.96 -19.36
C PHE A 40 -3.58 -20.55 -20.76
N GLU A 41 -2.87 -19.83 -21.62
CA GLU A 41 -2.43 -20.31 -22.93
C GLU A 41 -0.93 -20.03 -23.07
N TYR A 42 -0.20 -21.00 -23.62
CA TYR A 42 1.22 -20.84 -23.92
C TYR A 42 1.40 -20.48 -25.39
N ASN A 43 1.90 -19.28 -25.66
CA ASN A 43 2.21 -18.82 -27.00
C ASN A 43 3.65 -19.21 -27.35
N LYS A 44 3.78 -20.24 -28.21
CA LYS A 44 5.06 -20.79 -28.65
C LYS A 44 5.90 -19.81 -29.47
N ALA A 45 5.26 -18.92 -30.24
CA ALA A 45 5.98 -18.00 -31.13
C ALA A 45 6.76 -16.96 -30.34
N ASN A 46 6.20 -16.51 -29.22
CA ASN A 46 6.77 -15.47 -28.37
C ASN A 46 7.43 -16.00 -27.09
N ASP A 47 7.38 -17.31 -26.84
CA ASP A 47 7.73 -17.93 -25.54
C ASP A 47 7.12 -17.14 -24.37
N SER A 48 5.80 -17.01 -24.40
CA SER A 48 5.01 -16.19 -23.46
C SER A 48 3.80 -16.96 -22.92
N ILE A 49 3.25 -16.47 -21.80
CA ILE A 49 2.03 -17.00 -21.18
C ILE A 49 0.93 -15.95 -21.24
N ILE A 50 -0.25 -16.34 -21.73
CA ILE A 50 -1.46 -15.52 -21.69
C ILE A 50 -2.33 -16.01 -20.54
N ILE A 51 -2.65 -15.14 -19.60
CA ILE A 51 -3.64 -15.40 -18.55
C ILE A 51 -5.02 -15.02 -19.09
N LYS A 52 -5.89 -16.02 -19.27
CA LYS A 52 -7.15 -15.87 -20.01
C LYS A 52 -8.11 -14.92 -19.31
N GLU A 53 -8.20 -14.98 -17.99
CA GLU A 53 -9.10 -14.13 -17.21
C GLU A 53 -8.90 -12.64 -17.41
N PHE A 54 -7.66 -12.21 -17.67
CA PHE A 54 -7.33 -10.79 -17.84
C PHE A 54 -6.97 -10.45 -19.28
N ASN A 55 -6.94 -11.44 -20.18
CA ASN A 55 -6.35 -11.31 -21.52
C ASN A 55 -4.93 -10.69 -21.49
N TYR A 56 -4.11 -11.14 -20.54
CA TYR A 56 -2.83 -10.53 -20.22
C TYR A 56 -1.68 -11.45 -20.66
N GLU A 57 -0.91 -11.05 -21.67
CA GLU A 57 0.27 -11.79 -22.15
C GLU A 57 1.54 -11.36 -21.39
N LEU A 58 2.25 -12.33 -20.82
CA LEU A 58 3.49 -12.18 -20.05
C LEU A 58 4.68 -12.77 -20.83
N LYS A 59 5.70 -11.94 -21.02
CA LYS A 59 7.03 -12.30 -21.54
C LYS A 59 8.03 -12.37 -20.38
N LYS A 60 9.17 -13.02 -20.59
CA LYS A 60 10.17 -13.26 -19.52
C LYS A 60 10.79 -11.98 -18.98
N ASP A 61 10.85 -10.93 -19.80
CA ASP A 61 11.38 -9.61 -19.46
C ASP A 61 10.29 -8.64 -18.97
N ASP A 62 9.04 -9.10 -18.84
CA ASP A 62 7.98 -8.32 -18.21
C ASP A 62 8.10 -8.35 -16.68
N ASN A 63 7.48 -7.37 -16.02
CA ASN A 63 7.19 -7.49 -14.60
C ASN A 63 6.14 -8.60 -14.39
N LEU A 64 6.49 -9.61 -13.58
CA LEU A 64 5.67 -10.79 -13.39
C LEU A 64 4.81 -10.75 -12.12
N ALA A 65 4.73 -9.62 -11.41
CA ALA A 65 4.03 -9.51 -10.13
C ALA A 65 2.58 -10.01 -10.19
N ILE A 66 1.85 -9.71 -11.27
CA ILE A 66 0.48 -10.21 -11.48
C ILE A 66 0.39 -11.74 -11.50
N LEU A 67 1.44 -12.42 -11.97
CA LEU A 67 1.50 -13.88 -11.96
C LEU A 67 1.68 -14.40 -10.54
N TYR A 68 2.58 -13.77 -9.74
CA TYR A 68 2.73 -14.08 -8.32
C TYR A 68 1.46 -13.80 -7.52
N ALA A 69 0.75 -12.72 -7.88
CA ALA A 69 -0.49 -12.29 -7.26
C ALA A 69 -1.75 -12.87 -7.94
N TYR A 70 -1.63 -13.94 -8.75
CA TYR A 70 -2.73 -14.42 -9.60
C TYR A 70 -4.05 -14.60 -8.85
N ASN A 71 -4.02 -15.24 -7.66
CA ASN A 71 -5.24 -15.47 -6.87
C ASN A 71 -5.85 -14.17 -6.32
N ILE A 72 -5.02 -13.18 -5.98
CA ILE A 72 -5.46 -11.87 -5.50
C ILE A 72 -6.10 -11.11 -6.67
N ALA A 73 -5.38 -11.00 -7.79
CA ALA A 73 -5.88 -10.37 -9.01
C ALA A 73 -7.18 -11.01 -9.50
N LEU A 74 -7.28 -12.35 -9.44
CA LEU A 74 -8.48 -13.09 -9.82
C LEU A 74 -9.67 -12.74 -8.92
N ASN A 75 -9.45 -12.63 -7.60
CA ASN A 75 -10.48 -12.24 -6.66
C ASN A 75 -10.93 -10.78 -6.88
N LEU A 76 -9.99 -9.85 -7.06
CA LEU A 76 -10.29 -8.45 -7.36
C LEU A 76 -11.09 -8.33 -8.67
N ASN A 77 -10.70 -9.04 -9.72
CA ASN A 77 -11.40 -9.05 -10.99
C ASN A 77 -12.81 -9.65 -10.87
N LYS A 78 -12.97 -10.84 -10.29
CA LYS A 78 -14.26 -11.54 -10.25
C LYS A 78 -15.24 -10.97 -9.24
N ARG A 79 -14.76 -10.45 -8.10
CA ARG A 79 -15.64 -9.96 -7.02
C ARG A 79 -15.93 -8.48 -7.13
N LEU A 80 -14.96 -7.68 -7.59
CA LEU A 80 -15.10 -6.22 -7.67
C LEU A 80 -15.12 -5.70 -9.09
N GLY A 81 -14.73 -6.47 -10.10
CA GLY A 81 -14.68 -6.00 -11.49
C GLY A 81 -13.41 -5.23 -11.85
N PHE A 82 -12.32 -5.39 -11.07
CA PHE A 82 -11.01 -4.84 -11.43
C PHE A 82 -10.57 -5.34 -12.80
N LYS A 83 -10.08 -4.45 -13.65
CA LYS A 83 -9.42 -4.80 -14.90
C LYS A 83 -7.92 -4.73 -14.68
N PHE A 84 -7.19 -5.67 -15.28
CA PHE A 84 -5.73 -5.66 -15.28
C PHE A 84 -5.25 -5.68 -16.72
N TYR A 85 -4.29 -4.83 -17.05
CA TYR A 85 -3.66 -4.77 -18.36
C TYR A 85 -2.20 -4.39 -18.23
N LYS A 86 -1.44 -4.58 -19.31
CA LYS A 86 -0.01 -4.33 -19.34
C LYS A 86 0.29 -2.99 -19.99
N GLU A 87 1.12 -2.18 -19.34
CA GLU A 87 1.66 -0.95 -19.91
C GLU A 87 3.15 -0.87 -19.57
N ASN A 88 4.00 -0.58 -20.55
CA ASN A 88 5.46 -0.53 -20.37
C ASN A 88 6.07 -1.72 -19.62
N LYS A 89 5.54 -2.93 -19.90
CA LYS A 89 5.91 -4.21 -19.27
C LYS A 89 5.47 -4.38 -17.81
N GLU A 90 4.72 -3.44 -17.25
CA GLU A 90 4.22 -3.44 -15.88
C GLU A 90 2.71 -3.67 -15.83
N ALA A 91 2.22 -4.20 -14.71
CA ALA A 91 0.80 -4.41 -14.53
C ALA A 91 0.14 -3.10 -14.09
N VAL A 92 -0.97 -2.75 -14.72
CA VAL A 92 -1.84 -1.63 -14.36
C VAL A 92 -3.20 -2.20 -13.99
N PHE A 93 -3.74 -1.76 -12.85
CA PHE A 93 -5.16 -2.00 -12.58
C PHE A 93 -6.01 -0.81 -13.01
N ASP A 94 -7.26 -1.07 -13.37
CA ASP A 94 -8.32 -0.07 -13.51
C ASP A 94 -9.54 -0.55 -12.73
N TYR A 95 -9.96 0.26 -11.77
CA TYR A 95 -11.17 0.05 -11.01
C TYR A 95 -12.02 1.32 -11.03
N ASN A 96 -13.17 1.22 -11.71
CA ASN A 96 -14.10 2.34 -11.90
C ASN A 96 -13.41 3.63 -12.41
N GLY A 97 -12.43 3.48 -13.30
CA GLY A 97 -11.67 4.59 -13.88
C GLY A 97 -10.47 5.05 -13.06
N THR A 98 -10.29 4.54 -11.84
CA THR A 98 -9.09 4.77 -11.02
C THR A 98 -8.01 3.78 -11.42
N LYS A 99 -6.83 4.28 -11.76
CA LYS A 99 -5.72 3.48 -12.31
C LYS A 99 -4.45 3.62 -11.51
N ALA A 100 -3.69 2.54 -11.38
CA ALA A 100 -2.33 2.62 -10.88
C ALA A 100 -1.48 1.45 -11.40
N VAL A 101 -0.20 1.72 -11.58
CA VAL A 101 0.82 0.71 -11.83
C VAL A 101 1.13 -0.01 -10.53
N ILE A 102 1.18 -1.34 -10.59
CA ILE A 102 1.51 -2.23 -9.47
C ILE A 102 2.61 -3.19 -9.92
N LYS A 103 3.71 -3.23 -9.15
CA LYS A 103 4.99 -3.82 -9.58
C LYS A 103 5.44 -4.97 -8.69
N THR A 104 4.87 -5.11 -7.50
CA THR A 104 5.27 -6.11 -6.52
C THR A 104 4.07 -6.91 -6.03
N LEU A 105 4.32 -8.08 -5.43
CA LEU A 105 3.25 -8.83 -4.74
C LEU A 105 2.66 -8.01 -3.58
N SER A 106 3.48 -7.22 -2.89
CA SER A 106 3.04 -6.31 -1.81
C SER A 106 2.01 -5.30 -2.31
N ASP A 107 2.22 -4.72 -3.49
CA ASP A 107 1.27 -3.75 -4.07
C ASP A 107 -0.12 -4.39 -4.26
N PHE A 108 -0.18 -5.66 -4.70
CA PHE A 108 -1.45 -6.38 -4.84
C PHE A 108 -2.15 -6.63 -3.50
N TYR A 109 -1.40 -6.92 -2.43
CA TYR A 109 -1.98 -7.05 -1.09
C TYR A 109 -2.54 -5.71 -0.60
N ILE A 110 -1.81 -4.62 -0.78
CA ILE A 110 -2.27 -3.27 -0.41
C ILE A 110 -3.53 -2.88 -1.20
N VAL A 111 -3.59 -3.18 -2.51
CA VAL A 111 -4.82 -2.98 -3.30
C VAL A 111 -5.99 -3.79 -2.73
N GLN A 112 -5.75 -5.05 -2.34
CA GLN A 112 -6.78 -5.89 -1.73
C GLN A 112 -7.26 -5.31 -0.39
N GLU A 113 -6.36 -4.88 0.47
CA GLU A 113 -6.70 -4.29 1.78
C GLU A 113 -7.54 -3.02 1.62
N ILE A 114 -7.10 -2.10 0.77
CA ILE A 114 -7.75 -0.80 0.56
C ILE A 114 -9.10 -0.98 -0.14
N PHE A 115 -9.14 -1.66 -1.29
CA PHE A 115 -10.32 -1.67 -2.15
C PHE A 115 -11.29 -2.82 -1.88
N PHE A 116 -10.79 -3.98 -1.40
CA PHE A 116 -11.64 -5.14 -1.11
C PHE A 116 -12.00 -5.23 0.36
N HIS A 117 -11.03 -5.13 1.27
CA HIS A 117 -11.31 -5.14 2.71
C HIS A 117 -11.81 -3.79 3.23
N ASN A 118 -11.69 -2.71 2.44
CA ASN A 118 -12.22 -1.39 2.77
C ASN A 118 -11.68 -0.86 4.11
N VAL A 119 -10.41 -1.13 4.43
CA VAL A 119 -9.77 -0.77 5.72
C VAL A 119 -9.71 0.74 5.99
N TYR A 120 -9.96 1.57 4.99
CA TYR A 120 -9.98 3.03 5.14
C TYR A 120 -11.35 3.65 4.84
N ARG A 121 -12.41 2.85 4.75
CA ARG A 121 -13.75 3.35 4.44
C ARG A 121 -14.38 4.05 5.66
N PHE A 122 -14.88 5.24 5.44
CA PHE A 122 -15.79 5.95 6.35
C PHE A 122 -16.87 6.67 5.54
N TYR A 123 -17.87 7.22 6.22
CA TYR A 123 -18.93 8.03 5.62
C TYR A 123 -19.13 9.31 6.43
N THR A 124 -19.22 10.45 5.76
CA THR A 124 -19.59 11.74 6.32
C THR A 124 -20.37 12.53 5.26
N ASN A 125 -20.93 13.68 5.63
CA ASN A 125 -21.47 14.66 4.68
C ASN A 125 -20.70 15.99 4.72
N ASN A 126 -19.59 16.02 5.46
CA ASN A 126 -18.77 17.20 5.64
C ASN A 126 -17.62 17.21 4.62
N SER A 127 -17.18 18.40 4.22
CA SER A 127 -15.95 18.52 3.43
C SER A 127 -14.73 18.14 4.27
N ILE A 128 -13.90 17.25 3.73
CA ILE A 128 -12.73 16.70 4.40
C ILE A 128 -11.45 17.10 3.69
N VAL A 129 -10.48 17.49 4.51
CA VAL A 129 -9.07 17.51 4.17
C VAL A 129 -8.41 16.29 4.80
N LEU A 130 -7.78 15.46 3.96
CA LEU A 130 -7.03 14.30 4.43
C LEU A 130 -5.55 14.67 4.57
N TRP A 131 -5.00 14.45 5.76
CA TRP A 131 -3.56 14.37 5.94
C TRP A 131 -3.13 12.90 5.91
N ASN A 132 -2.48 12.49 4.83
CA ASN A 132 -2.01 11.13 4.63
C ASN A 132 -0.52 11.01 4.94
N ILE A 133 -0.18 10.24 5.97
CA ILE A 133 1.19 9.93 6.36
C ILE A 133 1.48 8.48 5.94
N GLY A 134 2.46 8.32 5.05
CA GLY A 134 2.76 7.07 4.35
C GLY A 134 1.95 6.93 3.07
N THR A 135 2.20 7.83 2.12
CA THR A 135 1.61 7.81 0.78
C THR A 135 2.03 6.56 -0.01
N ASN A 136 3.23 6.02 0.23
CA ASN A 136 3.76 4.89 -0.53
C ASN A 136 3.70 5.20 -2.04
N ILE A 137 3.05 4.36 -2.84
CA ILE A 137 2.80 4.57 -4.28
C ILE A 137 1.42 5.20 -4.60
N ALA A 138 0.85 5.92 -3.63
CA ALA A 138 -0.42 6.66 -3.70
C ALA A 138 -1.71 5.84 -3.87
N LEU A 139 -1.72 4.56 -3.52
CA LEU A 139 -2.95 3.74 -3.60
C LEU A 139 -4.06 4.24 -2.67
N ALA A 140 -3.70 4.60 -1.43
CA ALA A 140 -4.65 5.15 -0.47
C ALA A 140 -5.12 6.54 -0.89
N ASP A 141 -4.21 7.42 -1.34
CA ASP A 141 -4.55 8.76 -1.83
C ASP A 141 -5.56 8.70 -2.99
N LEU A 142 -5.31 7.82 -3.97
CA LEU A 142 -6.22 7.61 -5.09
C LEU A 142 -7.58 7.09 -4.62
N TYR A 143 -7.60 6.11 -3.71
CA TYR A 143 -8.85 5.61 -3.12
C TYR A 143 -9.65 6.72 -2.45
N PHE A 144 -9.03 7.54 -1.61
CA PHE A 144 -9.70 8.66 -0.94
C PHE A 144 -10.15 9.73 -1.93
N ALA A 145 -9.34 10.06 -2.94
CA ALA A 145 -9.69 11.09 -3.91
C ALA A 145 -10.96 10.76 -4.71
N THR A 146 -11.30 9.48 -4.85
CA THR A 146 -12.58 9.03 -5.45
C THR A 146 -13.83 9.42 -4.64
N GLN A 147 -13.66 9.77 -3.37
CA GLN A 147 -14.76 10.14 -2.48
C GLN A 147 -15.11 11.62 -2.67
N ASN A 148 -16.41 11.92 -2.72
CA ASN A 148 -16.91 13.28 -2.98
C ASN A 148 -16.59 14.24 -1.83
N ASP A 149 -16.60 13.74 -0.60
CA ASP A 149 -16.37 14.54 0.60
C ASP A 149 -14.91 14.96 0.75
N ILE A 150 -13.98 14.27 0.07
CA ILE A 150 -12.55 14.62 0.06
C ILE A 150 -12.31 15.76 -0.91
N ILE A 151 -12.02 16.94 -0.35
CA ILE A 151 -11.74 18.17 -1.11
C ILE A 151 -10.24 18.40 -1.34
N LYS A 152 -9.39 17.88 -0.46
CA LYS A 152 -7.92 17.98 -0.57
C LYS A 152 -7.23 16.84 0.19
N ILE A 153 -6.11 16.37 -0.33
CA ILE A 153 -5.22 15.38 0.28
C ILE A 153 -3.80 15.96 0.31
N TYR A 154 -3.18 15.90 1.49
CA TYR A 154 -1.75 16.18 1.70
C TYR A 154 -1.05 14.89 2.08
N GLY A 155 -0.29 14.31 1.15
CA GLY A 155 0.40 13.04 1.30
C GLY A 155 1.90 13.19 1.56
N TYR A 156 2.46 12.30 2.37
CA TYR A 156 3.87 12.33 2.77
C TYR A 156 4.50 10.95 2.59
N GLU A 157 5.55 10.88 1.77
CA GLU A 157 6.33 9.67 1.51
C GLU A 157 7.83 9.98 1.59
N PRO A 158 8.60 9.37 2.50
CA PRO A 158 10.02 9.66 2.65
C PRO A 158 10.90 9.10 1.53
N PHE A 159 10.58 7.91 1.00
CA PHE A 159 11.48 7.20 0.08
C PHE A 159 11.29 7.68 -1.36
N LYS A 160 12.41 8.01 -2.01
CA LYS A 160 12.39 8.64 -3.33
C LYS A 160 11.67 7.79 -4.39
N ASN A 161 11.99 6.50 -4.44
CA ASN A 161 11.40 5.61 -5.45
C ASN A 161 9.88 5.45 -5.24
N ASN A 162 9.42 5.35 -4.00
CA ASN A 162 7.98 5.31 -3.69
C ASN A 162 7.30 6.62 -4.11
N TYR A 163 7.89 7.76 -3.76
CA TYR A 163 7.38 9.08 -4.13
C TYR A 163 7.28 9.28 -5.65
N GLU A 164 8.28 8.84 -6.42
CA GLU A 164 8.26 8.90 -7.88
C GLU A 164 7.19 7.98 -8.50
N GLU A 165 7.02 6.78 -7.95
CA GLU A 165 5.93 5.87 -8.32
C GLU A 165 4.54 6.47 -7.97
N ALA A 166 4.40 7.13 -6.82
CA ALA A 166 3.19 7.84 -6.42
C ALA A 166 2.84 8.98 -7.40
N LEU A 167 3.82 9.82 -7.77
CA LEU A 167 3.61 10.87 -8.77
C LEU A 167 3.15 10.30 -10.11
N HIS A 168 3.74 9.18 -10.54
CA HIS A 168 3.32 8.50 -11.76
C HIS A 168 1.86 8.01 -11.63
N ASN A 169 1.52 7.30 -10.57
CA ASN A 169 0.17 6.79 -10.35
C ASN A 169 -0.88 7.91 -10.25
N ILE A 170 -0.57 9.02 -9.58
CA ILE A 170 -1.45 10.20 -9.56
C ILE A 170 -1.65 10.77 -10.97
N SER A 171 -0.58 10.81 -11.79
CA SER A 171 -0.67 11.35 -13.16
C SER A 171 -1.57 10.53 -14.09
N LEU A 172 -1.77 9.23 -13.80
CA LEU A 172 -2.69 8.35 -14.54
C LEU A 172 -4.17 8.66 -14.26
N ASN A 173 -4.46 9.53 -13.29
CA ASN A 173 -5.80 9.91 -12.86
C ASN A 173 -6.05 11.42 -12.96
N PRO A 174 -6.08 12.02 -14.16
CA PRO A 174 -6.27 13.46 -14.33
C PRO A 174 -7.46 14.07 -13.57
N PRO A 175 -8.64 13.41 -13.47
CA PRO A 175 -9.77 13.97 -12.71
C PRO A 175 -9.55 14.05 -11.19
N LEU A 176 -8.61 13.28 -10.64
CA LEU A 176 -8.32 13.20 -9.21
C LEU A 176 -7.10 14.01 -8.81
N LYS A 177 -6.18 14.25 -9.76
CA LYS A 177 -4.86 14.82 -9.52
C LYS A 177 -4.87 16.12 -8.72
N ASP A 178 -5.78 17.05 -9.02
CA ASP A 178 -5.79 18.37 -8.37
C ASP A 178 -6.17 18.30 -6.88
N LYS A 179 -6.87 17.24 -6.47
CA LYS A 179 -7.15 16.97 -5.06
C LYS A 179 -5.92 16.51 -4.28
N ILE A 180 -4.90 15.97 -4.95
CA ILE A 180 -3.79 15.25 -4.31
C ILE A 180 -2.49 16.07 -4.42
N GLU A 181 -1.92 16.40 -3.28
CA GLU A 181 -0.60 17.04 -3.17
C GLU A 181 0.30 16.18 -2.30
N ILE A 182 1.44 15.74 -2.84
CA ILE A 182 2.35 14.86 -2.13
C ILE A 182 3.73 15.49 -1.94
N PHE A 183 4.42 15.14 -0.86
CA PHE A 183 5.75 15.63 -0.51
C PHE A 183 6.72 14.48 -0.23
N GLN A 184 7.94 14.61 -0.75
CA GLN A 184 9.01 13.65 -0.51
C GLN A 184 9.67 13.86 0.86
N SER A 185 8.93 13.58 1.93
CA SER A 185 9.42 13.65 3.31
C SER A 185 8.59 12.75 4.20
N GLY A 186 9.20 12.17 5.22
CA GLY A 186 8.50 11.50 6.31
C GLY A 186 8.02 12.50 7.36
N ILE A 187 7.05 12.11 8.18
CA ILE A 187 6.60 12.90 9.33
C ILE A 187 7.12 12.27 10.62
N SER A 188 7.59 13.10 11.54
CA SER A 188 8.14 12.69 12.84
C SER A 188 7.89 13.78 13.89
N ASN A 189 8.51 13.68 15.06
CA ASN A 189 8.42 14.68 16.14
C ASN A 189 9.38 15.87 16.01
N LYS A 190 10.20 15.92 14.95
CA LYS A 190 11.15 17.00 14.68
C LYS A 190 11.61 16.98 13.22
N ASP A 191 12.14 18.11 12.76
CA ASP A 191 12.87 18.19 11.50
C ASP A 191 14.25 17.55 11.63
N GLU A 192 14.54 16.54 10.83
CA GLU A 192 15.87 15.93 10.78
C GLU A 192 16.11 15.15 9.48
N SER A 193 17.38 14.81 9.24
CA SER A 193 17.78 13.88 8.19
C SER A 193 18.23 12.58 8.85
N VAL A 194 17.69 11.44 8.41
CA VAL A 194 18.03 10.12 8.96
C VAL A 194 18.36 9.14 7.85
N GLU A 195 19.15 8.12 8.18
CA GLU A 195 19.45 7.00 7.30
C GLU A 195 18.60 5.79 7.70
N LEU A 196 17.85 5.23 6.76
CA LEU A 196 16.99 4.06 6.99
C LEU A 196 17.23 2.98 5.94
N GLU A 197 16.95 1.73 6.32
CA GLU A 197 16.87 0.60 5.40
C GLU A 197 15.66 0.75 4.47
N TYR A 198 15.88 0.57 3.17
CA TYR A 198 14.87 0.64 2.12
C TYR A 198 14.99 -0.57 1.19
N SER A 199 13.87 -1.12 0.74
CA SER A 199 13.85 -2.11 -0.33
C SER A 199 12.67 -1.86 -1.29
N PRO A 200 12.92 -1.66 -2.60
CA PRO A 200 11.85 -1.49 -3.58
C PRO A 200 10.85 -2.66 -3.65
N GLU A 201 11.31 -3.88 -3.37
CA GLU A 201 10.46 -5.10 -3.36
C GLU A 201 9.55 -5.14 -2.12
N TYR A 202 10.00 -4.57 -1.00
CA TYR A 202 9.31 -4.54 0.29
C TYR A 202 9.01 -3.09 0.71
N LYS A 203 8.54 -2.29 -0.25
CA LYS A 203 8.37 -0.84 -0.09
C LYS A 203 7.44 -0.48 1.07
N GLY A 204 6.32 -1.19 1.22
CA GLY A 204 5.37 -1.02 2.32
C GLY A 204 5.76 -1.77 3.59
N ASN A 205 7.06 -1.97 3.83
CA ASN A 205 7.63 -2.44 5.11
C ASN A 205 8.88 -1.61 5.46
N SER A 206 9.22 -0.61 4.63
CA SER A 206 10.43 0.20 4.81
C SER A 206 10.09 1.41 5.69
N GLY A 207 10.85 1.61 6.77
CA GLY A 207 10.63 2.73 7.68
C GLY A 207 11.44 2.60 8.97
N LYS A 208 11.00 3.28 10.03
CA LYS A 208 11.75 3.42 11.30
C LYS A 208 12.03 2.07 11.96
N ILE A 209 11.13 1.11 11.82
CA ILE A 209 11.27 -0.24 12.36
C ILE A 209 12.39 -1.05 11.66
N GLY A 210 12.73 -0.70 10.43
CA GLY A 210 13.67 -1.43 9.60
C GLY A 210 13.09 -2.73 9.02
N LEU A 211 13.85 -3.36 8.12
CA LEU A 211 13.37 -4.54 7.41
C LEU A 211 13.61 -5.82 8.22
N LYS A 212 12.73 -6.81 8.04
CA LYS A 212 12.93 -8.16 8.62
C LYS A 212 14.16 -8.82 7.97
N GLU A 213 14.86 -9.70 8.70
CA GLU A 213 16.11 -10.33 8.24
C GLU A 213 16.04 -10.94 6.82
N GLY A 214 14.93 -11.60 6.48
CA GLY A 214 14.73 -12.19 5.14
C GLY A 214 14.58 -11.17 4.00
N MET A 215 14.30 -9.90 4.32
CA MET A 215 14.09 -8.80 3.37
C MET A 215 15.36 -7.95 3.19
N LYS A 216 16.29 -8.00 4.15
CA LYS A 216 17.51 -7.17 4.15
C LYS A 216 18.47 -7.45 3.01
N SER A 217 18.45 -8.65 2.44
CA SER A 217 19.36 -9.02 1.34
C SER A 217 19.16 -8.18 0.07
N LEU A 218 18.00 -7.51 -0.05
CA LEU A 218 17.64 -6.63 -1.16
C LEU A 218 17.53 -5.16 -0.71
N ALA A 219 18.04 -4.83 0.46
CA ALA A 219 17.93 -3.50 1.04
C ALA A 219 19.17 -2.65 0.75
N ASN A 220 18.94 -1.35 0.56
CA ASN A 220 19.96 -0.31 0.60
C ASN A 220 19.67 0.64 1.78
N ILE A 221 20.64 1.49 2.10
CA ILE A 221 20.43 2.61 3.03
C ILE A 221 20.08 3.84 2.20
N GLU A 222 19.01 4.54 2.60
CA GLU A 222 18.63 5.83 2.03
C GLU A 222 18.60 6.91 3.11
N THR A 223 19.10 8.09 2.75
CA THR A 223 18.95 9.29 3.57
C THR A 223 17.61 9.94 3.25
N ILE A 224 16.72 10.01 4.23
CA ILE A 224 15.39 10.63 4.10
C ILE A 224 15.31 11.91 4.92
N GLN A 225 14.41 12.81 4.52
CA GLN A 225 14.07 14.00 5.29
C GLN A 225 12.81 13.76 6.11
N LEU A 226 12.88 14.04 7.40
CA LEU A 226 11.75 14.04 8.32
C LEU A 226 11.31 15.48 8.60
N LYS A 227 10.00 15.67 8.68
CA LYS A 227 9.37 16.94 9.04
C LYS A 227 8.64 16.82 10.37
N ASP A 228 8.72 17.88 11.17
CA ASP A 228 7.98 17.99 12.42
C ASP A 228 6.46 17.97 12.17
N ALA A 229 5.77 17.03 12.81
CA ALA A 229 4.32 16.84 12.69
C ALA A 229 3.53 18.10 13.08
N SER A 230 3.99 18.84 14.10
CA SER A 230 3.26 20.03 14.56
C SER A 230 3.34 21.17 13.54
N SER A 231 4.51 21.37 12.93
CA SER A 231 4.74 22.36 11.89
C SER A 231 3.89 22.07 10.66
N VAL A 232 3.97 20.83 10.15
CA VAL A 232 3.19 20.39 8.98
C VAL A 232 1.69 20.50 9.22
N PHE A 233 1.21 20.08 10.40
CA PHE A 233 -0.21 20.14 10.69
C PHE A 233 -0.73 21.58 10.82
N ASN A 234 0.04 22.49 11.40
CA ASN A 234 -0.31 23.91 11.44
C ASN A 234 -0.41 24.51 10.03
N ASP A 235 0.48 24.14 9.12
CA ASP A 235 0.41 24.58 7.72
C ASP A 235 -0.87 24.08 7.03
N ILE A 236 -1.28 22.83 7.26
CA ILE A 236 -2.54 22.28 6.74
C ILE A 236 -3.73 23.01 7.35
N LEU A 237 -3.75 23.20 8.66
CA LEU A 237 -4.82 23.89 9.39
C LEU A 237 -4.98 25.34 8.91
N SER A 238 -3.88 26.04 8.62
CA SER A 238 -3.90 27.42 8.12
C SER A 238 -4.53 27.59 6.73
N LYS A 239 -4.57 26.50 5.95
CA LYS A 239 -5.15 26.50 4.60
C LYS A 239 -6.64 26.12 4.61
N HIS A 240 -7.13 25.49 5.68
CA HIS A 240 -8.43 24.81 5.72
C HIS A 240 -9.12 24.95 7.08
N HIS A 241 -9.61 26.15 7.39
CA HIS A 241 -10.24 26.42 8.69
C HIS A 241 -11.66 25.82 8.85
N ASP A 242 -12.39 25.66 7.73
CA ASP A 242 -13.80 25.26 7.74
C ASP A 242 -14.04 23.78 7.38
N ALA A 243 -12.98 23.05 7.04
CA ALA A 243 -13.06 21.64 6.67
C ALA A 243 -12.74 20.73 7.87
N GLU A 244 -13.36 19.55 7.90
CA GLU A 244 -12.94 18.51 8.83
C GLU A 244 -11.57 17.97 8.41
N ILE A 245 -10.71 17.69 9.38
CA ILE A 245 -9.42 17.09 9.11
C ILE A 245 -9.43 15.64 9.58
N ILE A 246 -9.18 14.73 8.64
CA ILE A 246 -8.95 13.31 8.92
C ILE A 246 -7.48 13.03 8.69
N VAL A 247 -6.87 12.23 9.57
CA VAL A 247 -5.46 11.87 9.47
C VAL A 247 -5.33 10.36 9.28
N LYS A 248 -4.73 9.93 8.17
CA LYS A 248 -4.30 8.54 7.98
C LYS A 248 -2.82 8.43 8.35
N ILE A 249 -2.47 7.45 9.17
CA ILE A 249 -1.10 7.19 9.58
C ILE A 249 -0.79 5.72 9.37
N ASP A 250 0.17 5.45 8.51
CA ASP A 250 0.76 4.12 8.34
C ASP A 250 2.16 4.39 7.79
N CYS A 251 3.15 4.35 8.67
CA CYS A 251 4.48 4.89 8.44
C CYS A 251 5.59 4.08 9.13
N GLU A 252 5.29 2.81 9.41
CA GLU A 252 6.30 1.83 9.82
C GLU A 252 7.13 2.25 11.05
N GLY A 253 6.45 2.73 12.12
CA GLY A 253 7.05 2.95 13.44
C GLY A 253 7.04 4.38 13.99
N ALA A 254 6.75 5.38 13.16
CA ALA A 254 6.75 6.80 13.59
C ALA A 254 5.41 7.27 14.16
N GLU A 255 4.35 6.46 14.08
CA GLU A 255 3.00 6.81 14.53
C GLU A 255 2.95 7.25 16.01
N TYR A 256 3.69 6.58 16.90
CA TYR A 256 3.84 6.98 18.31
C TYR A 256 4.41 8.38 18.47
N ASP A 257 5.50 8.70 17.76
CA ASP A 257 6.17 10.00 17.87
C ASP A 257 5.29 11.13 17.32
N ILE A 258 4.54 10.83 16.24
CA ILE A 258 3.61 11.78 15.61
C ILE A 258 2.46 12.11 16.57
N ILE A 259 1.80 11.08 17.13
CA ILE A 259 0.66 11.29 18.03
C ILE A 259 1.10 12.00 19.32
N GLU A 260 2.24 11.63 19.89
CA GLU A 260 2.82 12.31 21.04
C GLU A 260 3.12 13.79 20.72
N ARG A 261 3.77 14.07 19.59
CA ARG A 261 4.09 15.44 19.17
C ARG A 261 2.85 16.32 18.98
N LEU A 262 1.80 15.77 18.36
CA LEU A 262 0.53 16.47 18.18
C LEU A 262 -0.20 16.71 19.53
N ALA A 263 -0.08 15.78 20.48
CA ALA A 263 -0.64 15.93 21.82
C ALA A 263 0.09 17.05 22.60
N GLU A 264 1.42 17.02 22.63
CA GLU A 264 2.25 18.04 23.29
C GLU A 264 2.03 19.44 22.73
N SER A 265 1.75 19.53 21.42
CA SER A 265 1.49 20.78 20.73
C SER A 265 0.02 21.23 20.82
N ASN A 266 -0.83 20.50 21.54
CA ASN A 266 -2.27 20.72 21.65
C ASN A 266 -2.99 20.81 20.29
N LEU A 267 -2.53 20.02 19.31
CA LEU A 267 -3.06 20.02 17.94
C LEU A 267 -4.10 18.93 17.69
N LEU A 268 -4.10 17.86 18.52
CA LEU A 268 -5.07 16.78 18.40
C LEU A 268 -6.52 17.28 18.41
N GLN A 269 -6.83 18.35 19.14
CA GLN A 269 -8.16 18.99 19.22
C GLN A 269 -8.75 19.43 17.87
N HIS A 270 -7.89 19.63 16.85
CA HIS A 270 -8.31 20.04 15.52
C HIS A 270 -8.52 18.87 14.55
N VAL A 271 -8.19 17.63 14.94
CA VAL A 271 -8.45 16.43 14.13
C VAL A 271 -9.82 15.86 14.47
N ASN A 272 -10.59 15.50 13.44
CA ASN A 272 -11.92 14.90 13.55
C ASN A 272 -11.85 13.38 13.67
N ALA A 273 -10.97 12.74 12.90
CA ALA A 273 -10.75 11.30 12.98
C ALA A 273 -9.32 10.88 12.61
N PHE A 274 -8.91 9.74 13.15
CA PHE A 274 -7.66 9.06 12.81
C PHE A 274 -7.93 7.66 12.25
N LEU A 275 -7.18 7.30 11.21
CA LEU A 275 -7.07 5.94 10.67
C LEU A 275 -5.61 5.52 10.79
N ILE A 276 -5.26 4.69 11.78
CA ILE A 276 -3.87 4.39 12.12
C ILE A 276 -3.60 2.91 11.93
N GLU A 277 -2.61 2.57 11.10
CA GLU A 277 -1.94 1.27 11.16
C GLU A 277 -0.71 1.42 12.06
N TRP A 278 -0.74 0.78 13.22
CA TRP A 278 0.36 0.83 14.19
C TRP A 278 1.27 -0.36 14.00
N HIS A 279 2.54 -0.18 14.37
CA HIS A 279 3.56 -1.19 14.15
C HIS A 279 4.38 -1.45 15.44
N GLN A 280 4.53 -2.73 15.79
CA GLN A 280 5.32 -3.31 16.88
C GLN A 280 4.96 -2.97 18.33
N LYS A 281 4.69 -1.72 18.72
CA LYS A 281 4.56 -1.38 20.16
C LYS A 281 3.14 -1.53 20.71
N GLY A 282 2.18 -2.00 19.90
CA GLY A 282 0.79 -2.18 20.31
C GLY A 282 -0.01 -0.87 20.35
N THR A 283 -1.25 -0.97 20.83
CA THR A 283 -2.24 0.11 20.79
C THR A 283 -2.26 1.01 22.01
N GLU A 284 -1.69 0.55 23.13
CA GLU A 284 -1.93 1.14 24.46
C GLU A 284 -1.56 2.63 24.53
N GLN A 285 -0.33 2.99 24.12
CA GLN A 285 0.15 4.37 24.15
C GLN A 285 -0.67 5.29 23.23
N LEU A 286 -0.96 4.83 22.00
CA LEU A 286 -1.72 5.59 21.01
C LEU A 286 -3.14 5.87 21.53
N ILE A 287 -3.85 4.83 21.98
CA ILE A 287 -5.21 4.96 22.53
C ILE A 287 -5.21 5.84 23.78
N GLN A 288 -4.18 5.75 24.64
CA GLN A 288 -4.08 6.61 25.82
C GLN A 288 -4.00 8.09 25.44
N TYR A 289 -3.15 8.47 24.46
CA TYR A 289 -3.07 9.84 23.97
C TYR A 289 -4.37 10.31 23.32
N LEU A 290 -4.96 9.47 22.46
CA LEU A 290 -6.20 9.80 21.76
C LEU A 290 -7.38 9.97 22.74
N ASN A 291 -7.58 9.05 23.68
CA ASN A 291 -8.68 9.11 24.64
C ASN A 291 -8.55 10.32 25.58
N LYS A 292 -7.33 10.63 26.05
CA LYS A 292 -7.08 11.85 26.85
C LYS A 292 -7.43 13.15 26.10
N ASN A 293 -7.42 13.12 24.77
CA ASN A 293 -7.70 14.26 23.90
C ASN A 293 -9.10 14.22 23.26
N GLY A 294 -10.02 13.47 23.86
CA GLY A 294 -11.45 13.48 23.54
C GLY A 294 -11.87 12.60 22.37
N PHE A 295 -11.08 11.58 22.03
CA PHE A 295 -11.47 10.59 21.03
C PHE A 295 -12.03 9.31 21.66
N ILE A 296 -12.89 8.61 20.91
CA ILE A 296 -13.22 7.20 21.14
C ILE A 296 -12.47 6.38 20.08
N SER A 297 -11.75 5.35 20.54
CA SER A 297 -10.92 4.51 19.69
C SER A 297 -11.44 3.08 19.59
N PHE A 298 -11.40 2.51 18.38
CA PHE A 298 -11.76 1.14 18.06
C PHE A 298 -10.55 0.43 17.44
N THR A 299 -10.31 -0.81 17.83
CA THR A 299 -9.29 -1.66 17.21
C THR A 299 -9.96 -2.70 16.30
N TYR A 300 -9.33 -3.01 15.17
CA TYR A 300 -9.83 -4.02 14.23
C TYR A 300 -8.68 -4.89 13.74
N GLY A 301 -8.97 -6.18 13.50
CA GLY A 301 -8.01 -7.17 13.02
C GLY A 301 -7.62 -8.21 14.08
N GLU A 302 -7.03 -9.32 13.63
CA GLU A 302 -6.39 -10.29 14.53
C GLU A 302 -5.17 -9.64 15.17
N ASP A 303 -5.14 -9.62 16.50
CA ASP A 303 -4.00 -9.11 17.28
C ASP A 303 -2.79 -10.04 17.11
N ASN A 304 -2.06 -9.85 16.01
CA ASN A 304 -0.80 -10.56 15.79
C ASN A 304 0.36 -9.95 16.60
N HIS A 305 0.07 -8.98 17.49
CA HIS A 305 1.00 -8.23 18.36
C HIS A 305 2.05 -7.37 17.63
N TYR A 306 2.10 -7.41 16.29
CA TYR A 306 3.13 -6.70 15.50
C TYR A 306 2.56 -5.62 14.59
N VAL A 307 1.31 -5.74 14.14
CA VAL A 307 0.63 -4.74 13.31
C VAL A 307 -0.86 -4.81 13.55
N GLY A 308 -1.55 -3.67 13.47
CA GLY A 308 -3.00 -3.63 13.56
C GLY A 308 -3.58 -2.25 13.29
N MET A 309 -4.91 -2.16 13.29
CA MET A 309 -5.64 -0.93 12.97
C MET A 309 -6.27 -0.29 14.21
N ILE A 310 -6.14 1.04 14.32
CA ILE A 310 -6.91 1.89 15.22
C ILE A 310 -7.73 2.87 14.38
N TYR A 311 -9.03 2.92 14.64
CA TYR A 311 -9.94 3.96 14.16
C TYR A 311 -10.30 4.82 15.35
N SER A 312 -10.07 6.12 15.28
CA SER A 312 -10.36 7.03 16.38
C SER A 312 -11.22 8.19 15.91
N VAL A 313 -12.32 8.47 16.59
CA VAL A 313 -13.27 9.53 16.21
C VAL A 313 -13.47 10.47 17.40
N ARG A 314 -13.40 11.78 17.13
CA ARG A 314 -13.58 12.81 18.14
C ARG A 314 -15.00 12.79 18.68
N THR A 315 -15.14 12.87 19.99
CA THR A 315 -16.43 13.02 20.67
C THR A 315 -16.85 14.49 20.72
N GLY A 316 -18.13 14.76 20.49
CA GLY A 316 -18.74 16.07 20.76
C GLY A 316 -18.54 17.15 19.69
N LYS A 317 -18.31 16.79 18.43
CA LYS A 317 -18.50 17.68 17.27
C LYS A 317 -19.67 17.23 16.43
#